data_AF-A0A7X6ZCJ8-F1
#
_entry.id   AF-A0A7X6ZCJ8-F1
#
_cell.length_a   1.000
_cell.length_b   1.000
_cell.length_c   1.000
_cell.angle_alpha   90.00
_cell.angle_beta   90.00
_cell.angle_gamma   90.00
#
_symmetry.space_group_name_H-M   'P 1'
#
loop_
_entity.id
_entity.type
_entity.pdbx_description
1 polymer ?
#
loop_
_entity_poly.entity_id
_entity_poly.type
_entity_poly.pdbx_seq_one_letter_code
_entity_poly.pdbx_strand_id
1 'polypeptide(L)'
;MSDLNRDMVNGYLTIFKDYQPMHPDLQAQVDDLGRRMYALADSHSDPMTFFQAFSESGLQEDYSALMSKIVMANMGTAAADGTVKTDYSDSPAPEPMSVRQYLDQYRIPYEEVKKAGYRKRAEKAYKDLFALADETEDMQEAQLRIEEERLLWKLVKEDSLDLFQPILEAMDPLQAESIPLEKHVEVYRESDGDEALTYGLEILEGQKTALLGRALSRVHLTVLLAGLLMDYGANKLTAQQSGGQGSTGQKALKQMIALRQAARHCLDLIRRDFDMTFADLIREPGLMIWLLVPQNTDELGRHKVTLHPQNIQAMEDLVLEIQSDLSTLDLLQRENDPVIWYALIGAQGRAYQEKAESLAQNSNASLTYYRYKASLDQAGAAHLPKKEIKPQASPTASSIENKPSARGLLKGIFGR
;
A
#
# COMPACT_ATOMS: atom_id res chain seq x y z
N MET A 1 -9.50 27.94 24.30
CA MET A 1 -8.25 27.55 23.62
C MET A 1 -7.10 27.54 24.64
N SER A 2 -7.22 26.77 25.72
CA SER A 2 -6.15 26.49 26.71
C SER A 2 -5.95 24.99 26.94
N ASP A 3 -6.69 24.14 26.21
CA ASP A 3 -6.75 22.70 26.47
C ASP A 3 -5.58 21.95 25.84
N LEU A 4 -5.10 22.38 24.66
CA LEU A 4 -4.03 21.68 23.94
C LEU A 4 -2.69 21.68 24.69
N ASN A 5 -2.30 22.81 25.28
CA ASN A 5 -1.05 22.90 26.05
C ASN A 5 -1.13 22.09 27.35
N ARG A 6 -2.30 22.07 27.99
CA ARG A 6 -2.56 21.20 29.16
C ARG A 6 -2.54 19.72 28.78
N ASP A 7 -3.10 19.35 27.63
CA ASP A 7 -3.07 17.98 27.11
C ASP A 7 -1.65 17.50 26.83
N MET A 8 -0.77 18.38 26.35
CA MET A 8 0.64 18.07 26.20
C MET A 8 1.34 17.84 27.55
N VAL A 9 1.12 18.72 28.53
CA VAL A 9 1.64 18.53 29.90
C VAL A 9 1.13 17.22 30.51
N ASN A 10 -0.15 16.89 30.29
CA ASN A 10 -0.72 15.60 30.70
C ASN A 10 0.03 14.43 30.06
N GLY A 11 0.41 14.52 28.78
CA GLY A 11 1.21 13.51 28.09
C GLY A 11 2.54 13.24 28.79
N TYR A 12 3.30 14.29 29.11
CA TYR A 12 4.57 14.17 29.85
C TYR A 12 4.38 13.56 31.24
N LEU A 13 3.37 14.04 31.99
CA LEU A 13 3.14 13.60 33.37
C LEU A 13 2.57 12.18 33.48
N THR A 14 1.89 11.69 32.43
CA THR A 14 1.31 10.34 32.43
C THR A 14 2.40 9.27 32.53
N ILE A 15 3.58 9.51 31.94
CA ILE A 15 4.70 8.57 31.98
C ILE A 15 5.13 8.27 33.43
N PHE A 16 5.06 9.24 34.36
CA PHE A 16 5.38 9.00 35.77
C PHE A 16 4.37 8.05 36.46
N LYS A 17 3.14 7.92 35.95
CA LYS A 17 2.17 6.94 36.46
C LYS A 17 2.53 5.52 36.08
N ASP A 18 3.16 5.33 34.92
CA ASP A 18 3.57 4.01 34.42
C ASP A 18 4.79 3.48 35.18
N TYR A 19 5.75 4.36 35.49
CA TYR A 19 6.92 3.96 36.27
C TYR A 19 6.68 3.97 37.79
N GLN A 20 5.68 4.68 38.32
CA GLN A 20 5.36 4.80 39.76
C GLN A 20 6.54 5.29 40.63
N PRO A 21 6.47 6.52 41.19
CA PRO A 21 7.49 6.99 42.12
C PRO A 21 7.52 6.14 43.39
N MET A 22 8.65 5.46 43.63
CA MET A 22 8.77 4.49 44.74
C MET A 22 8.94 5.14 46.13
N HIS A 23 9.05 6.47 46.21
CA HIS A 23 9.24 7.22 47.46
C HIS A 23 8.45 8.53 47.49
N PRO A 24 7.94 8.96 48.66
CA PRO A 24 7.20 10.22 48.81
C PRO A 24 7.95 11.46 48.30
N ASP A 25 9.27 11.49 48.44
CA ASP A 25 10.08 12.64 47.99
C ASP A 25 10.19 12.73 46.46
N LEU A 26 10.17 11.59 45.76
CA LEU A 26 10.09 11.57 44.29
C LEU A 26 8.69 11.97 43.82
N GLN A 27 7.66 11.51 44.53
CA GLN A 27 6.28 11.94 44.26
C GLN A 27 6.13 13.47 44.44
N ALA A 28 6.69 14.03 45.51
CA ALA A 28 6.66 15.47 45.75
C ALA A 28 7.40 16.27 44.65
N GLN A 29 8.49 15.73 44.10
CA GLN A 29 9.20 16.32 42.96
C GLN A 29 8.39 16.23 41.66
N VAL A 30 7.67 15.13 41.42
CA VAL A 30 6.75 14.98 40.28
C VAL A 30 5.61 15.99 40.38
N ASP A 31 5.03 16.14 41.57
CA ASP A 31 3.94 17.08 41.82
C ASP A 31 4.38 18.54 41.67
N ASP A 32 5.61 18.87 42.11
CA ASP A 32 6.20 20.19 41.91
C ASP A 32 6.47 20.50 40.43
N LEU A 33 7.09 19.55 39.71
CA LEU A 33 7.34 19.67 38.28
C LEU A 33 6.04 19.84 37.51
N GLY A 34 5.02 19.02 37.82
CA GLY A 34 3.70 19.12 37.21
C GLY A 34 3.07 20.49 37.42
N ARG A 35 3.15 21.03 38.66
CA ARG A 35 2.65 22.39 38.96
C ARG A 35 3.35 23.46 38.12
N ARG A 36 4.68 23.38 37.97
CA ARG A 36 5.47 24.32 37.15
C ARG A 36 5.15 24.21 35.66
N MET A 37 4.98 22.99 35.14
CA MET A 37 4.60 22.74 33.75
C MET A 37 3.19 23.25 33.43
N TYR A 38 2.21 23.04 34.32
CA TYR A 38 0.87 23.61 34.13
C TYR A 38 0.87 25.14 34.22
N ALA A 39 1.64 25.74 35.12
CA ALA A 39 1.75 27.20 35.19
C ALA A 39 2.35 27.80 33.90
N LEU A 40 3.30 27.10 33.27
CA LEU A 40 3.85 27.50 31.98
C LEU A 40 2.83 27.33 30.84
N ALA A 41 2.07 26.23 30.85
CA ALA A 41 1.01 25.98 29.88
C ALA A 41 -0.15 26.99 30.00
N ASP A 42 -0.49 27.40 31.23
CA ASP A 42 -1.55 28.37 31.50
C ASP A 42 -1.15 29.81 31.13
N SER A 43 0.15 30.12 31.13
CA SER A 43 0.66 31.44 30.76
C SER A 43 0.84 31.63 29.25
N HIS A 44 0.69 30.57 28.44
CA HIS A 44 0.85 30.62 26.99
C HIS A 44 -0.37 30.02 26.29
N SER A 45 -1.08 30.83 25.51
CA SER A 45 -2.29 30.38 24.80
C SER A 45 -2.01 29.77 23.42
N ASP A 46 -0.86 30.09 22.82
CA ASP A 46 -0.43 29.56 21.53
C ASP A 46 0.59 28.41 21.71
N PRO A 47 0.38 27.24 21.10
CA PRO A 47 1.28 26.09 21.25
C PRO A 47 2.72 26.37 20.80
N MET A 48 2.94 27.17 19.75
CA MET A 48 4.29 27.45 19.27
C MET A 48 5.06 28.31 20.29
N THR A 49 4.41 29.29 20.90
CA THR A 49 5.00 30.07 22.00
C THR A 49 5.25 29.23 23.25
N PHE A 50 4.36 28.28 23.56
CA PHE A 50 4.55 27.34 24.67
C PHE A 50 5.76 26.43 24.43
N PHE A 51 5.94 25.86 23.24
CA PHE A 51 7.09 25.00 22.93
C PHE A 51 8.42 25.72 23.10
N GLN A 52 8.49 26.96 22.60
CA GLN A 52 9.70 27.77 22.76
C GLN A 52 9.98 28.05 24.24
N ALA A 53 8.97 28.53 24.98
CA ALA A 53 9.11 28.82 26.41
C ALA A 53 9.43 27.55 27.23
N PHE A 54 8.88 26.40 26.86
CA PHE A 54 9.16 25.12 27.51
C PHE A 54 10.63 24.71 27.32
N SER A 55 11.16 24.84 26.11
CA SER A 55 12.56 24.56 25.82
C SER A 55 13.52 25.51 26.56
N GLU A 56 13.14 26.78 26.72
CA GLU A 56 13.97 27.80 27.39
C GLU A 56 13.83 27.79 28.92
N SER A 57 12.79 27.16 29.47
CA SER A 57 12.47 27.17 30.91
C SER A 57 13.32 26.23 31.78
N GLY A 58 14.06 25.30 31.17
CA GLY A 58 14.75 24.21 31.88
C GLY A 58 13.82 23.08 32.37
N LEU A 59 12.50 23.19 32.22
CA LEU A 59 11.55 22.17 32.67
C LEU A 59 11.70 20.84 31.93
N GLN A 60 12.19 20.86 30.68
CA GLN A 60 12.48 19.63 29.93
C GLN A 60 13.68 18.87 30.51
N GLU A 61 14.69 19.60 31.01
CA GLU A 61 15.86 19.00 31.67
C GLU A 61 15.47 18.44 33.04
N ASP A 62 14.68 19.19 33.82
CA ASP A 62 14.12 18.74 35.10
C ASP A 62 13.27 17.47 34.91
N TYR A 63 12.44 17.43 33.87
CA TYR A 63 11.66 16.25 33.49
C TYR A 63 12.55 15.04 33.21
N SER A 64 13.56 15.21 32.36
CA SER A 64 14.47 14.14 31.95
C SER A 64 15.30 13.60 33.13
N ALA A 65 15.75 14.50 34.00
CA ALA A 65 16.48 14.16 35.22
C ALA A 65 15.61 13.39 36.21
N LEU A 66 14.36 13.84 36.42
CA LEU A 66 13.42 13.19 37.33
C LEU A 66 12.96 11.82 36.80
N MET A 67 12.71 11.71 35.49
CA MET A 67 12.45 10.44 34.82
C MET A 67 13.59 9.45 35.03
N SER A 68 14.83 9.90 34.84
CA SER A 68 16.01 9.05 35.03
C SER A 68 16.10 8.52 36.47
N LYS A 69 15.86 9.37 37.48
CA LYS A 69 15.84 8.95 38.89
C LYS A 69 14.77 7.91 39.19
N ILE A 70 13.55 8.12 38.69
CA ILE A 70 12.42 7.21 38.91
C ILE A 70 12.65 5.88 38.20
N VAL A 71 13.15 5.90 36.96
CA VAL A 71 13.50 4.68 36.23
C VAL A 71 14.62 3.92 36.94
N MET A 72 15.68 4.62 37.36
CA MET A 72 16.78 3.99 38.09
C MET A 72 16.35 3.38 39.42
N ALA A 73 15.44 4.03 40.16
CA ALA A 73 14.86 3.49 41.39
C ALA A 73 14.02 2.22 41.11
N ASN A 74 13.18 2.25 40.06
CA ASN A 74 12.36 1.10 39.66
C ASN A 74 13.19 -0.09 39.13
N MET A 75 14.33 0.19 38.51
CA MET A 75 15.27 -0.84 38.07
C MET A 75 16.18 -1.35 39.21
N GLY A 76 16.03 -0.83 40.44
CA GLY A 76 16.85 -1.21 41.60
C GLY A 76 18.30 -0.71 41.55
N THR A 77 18.62 0.16 40.59
CA THR A 77 19.97 0.75 40.38
C THR A 77 20.20 2.02 41.21
N ALA A 78 19.15 2.57 41.81
CA ALA A 78 19.18 3.65 42.80
C ALA A 78 18.36 3.25 44.04
N ALA A 79 18.53 3.97 45.15
CA ALA A 79 17.62 3.85 46.29
C ALA A 79 16.20 4.32 45.90
N ALA A 80 15.19 3.93 46.69
CA ALA A 80 13.79 4.25 46.41
C ALA A 80 13.52 5.76 46.29
N ASP A 81 14.33 6.58 46.95
CA ASP A 81 14.31 8.06 46.92
C ASP A 81 15.02 8.67 45.69
N GLY A 82 15.53 7.84 44.78
CA GLY A 82 16.22 8.27 43.56
C GLY A 82 17.68 8.66 43.79
N THR A 83 18.21 8.42 44.99
CA THR A 83 19.63 8.62 45.27
C THR A 83 20.43 7.49 44.62
N VAL A 84 21.35 7.86 43.70
CA VAL A 84 22.25 6.89 43.07
C VAL A 84 23.05 6.20 44.17
N LYS A 85 22.94 4.88 44.27
CA LYS A 85 23.81 4.11 45.18
C LYS A 85 25.23 4.21 44.63
N THR A 86 26.06 5.03 45.26
CA THR A 86 27.49 5.12 44.95
C THR A 86 28.31 4.06 45.69
N ASP A 87 27.68 3.31 46.59
CA ASP A 87 28.30 2.21 47.32
C ASP A 87 27.96 0.87 46.66
N TYR A 88 28.84 0.43 45.76
CA TYR A 88 28.77 -0.89 45.11
C TYR A 88 29.48 -1.98 45.93
N SER A 89 29.84 -1.73 47.20
CA SER A 89 30.68 -2.66 47.97
C SER A 89 29.91 -3.82 48.63
N ASP A 90 28.61 -3.66 48.91
CA ASP A 90 27.85 -4.61 49.74
C ASP A 90 26.75 -5.42 49.01
N SER A 91 26.63 -5.27 47.69
CA SER A 91 25.76 -6.11 46.87
C SER A 91 26.62 -6.88 45.87
N PRO A 92 26.53 -8.22 45.80
CA PRO A 92 27.20 -8.96 44.74
C PRO A 92 26.76 -8.36 43.40
N ALA A 93 27.72 -8.10 42.51
CA ALA A 93 27.39 -7.64 41.16
C ALA A 93 26.30 -8.59 40.60
N PRO A 94 25.20 -8.05 40.03
CA PRO A 94 24.20 -8.89 39.40
C PRO A 94 24.92 -9.84 38.44
N GLU A 95 24.54 -11.12 38.45
CA GLU A 95 25.20 -12.11 37.60
C GLU A 95 25.21 -11.58 36.16
N PRO A 96 26.38 -11.58 35.49
CA PRO A 96 26.45 -11.13 34.11
C PRO A 96 25.49 -11.96 33.26
N MET A 97 24.66 -11.27 32.49
CA MET A 97 23.68 -11.90 31.61
C MET A 97 24.41 -12.80 30.61
N SER A 98 24.01 -14.07 30.53
CA SER A 98 24.52 -14.99 29.51
C SER A 98 24.01 -14.63 28.11
N VAL A 99 24.73 -15.05 27.08
CA VAL A 99 24.30 -14.88 25.68
C VAL A 99 22.93 -15.51 25.47
N ARG A 100 22.69 -16.69 26.05
CA ARG A 100 21.39 -17.35 25.98
C ARG A 100 20.27 -16.54 26.63
N GLN A 101 20.49 -15.93 27.80
CA GLN A 101 19.51 -15.05 28.44
C GLN A 101 19.23 -13.79 27.61
N TYR A 102 20.28 -13.19 27.02
CA TYR A 102 20.12 -12.04 26.14
C TYR A 102 19.29 -12.38 24.89
N LEU A 103 19.55 -13.53 24.27
CA LEU A 103 18.84 -13.93 23.07
C LEU A 103 17.40 -14.40 23.34
N ASP A 104 17.07 -14.87 24.55
CA ASP A 104 15.73 -15.36 24.89
C ASP A 104 14.63 -14.30 24.69
N GLN A 105 14.98 -13.00 24.71
CA GLN A 105 14.05 -11.92 24.35
C GLN A 105 13.47 -12.04 22.93
N TYR A 106 14.20 -12.69 22.01
CA TYR A 106 13.78 -12.91 20.61
C TYR A 106 12.94 -14.19 20.44
N ARG A 107 12.77 -14.99 21.50
CA ARG A 107 12.09 -16.29 21.43
C ARG A 107 10.60 -16.16 21.10
N ILE A 108 9.91 -15.19 21.68
CA ILE A 108 8.48 -14.97 21.40
C ILE A 108 8.29 -14.59 19.92
N PRO A 109 8.97 -13.56 19.36
CA PRO A 109 8.93 -13.27 17.93
C PRO A 109 9.23 -14.48 17.03
N TYR A 110 10.25 -15.27 17.37
CA TYR A 110 10.61 -16.48 16.62
C TYR A 110 9.48 -17.50 16.56
N GLU A 111 8.82 -17.79 17.69
CA GLU A 111 7.72 -18.74 17.72
C GLU A 111 6.52 -18.23 16.91
N GLU A 112 6.25 -16.93 16.89
CA GLU A 112 5.22 -16.35 16.01
C GLU A 112 5.56 -16.49 14.52
N VAL A 113 6.82 -16.22 14.14
CA VAL A 113 7.33 -16.45 12.78
C VAL A 113 7.19 -17.92 12.37
N LYS A 114 7.54 -18.83 13.26
CA LYS A 114 7.44 -20.28 13.03
C LYS A 114 5.99 -20.75 12.90
N LYS A 115 5.08 -20.25 13.75
CA LYS A 115 3.64 -20.53 13.69
C LYS A 115 3.02 -20.07 12.37
N ALA A 116 3.49 -18.96 11.81
CA ALA A 116 3.00 -18.45 10.53
C ALA A 116 3.24 -19.43 9.36
N GLY A 117 4.27 -20.27 9.43
CA GLY A 117 4.52 -21.36 8.48
C GLY A 117 5.09 -20.95 7.13
N TYR A 118 4.82 -19.73 6.64
CA TYR A 118 5.36 -19.20 5.37
C TYR A 118 6.61 -18.33 5.51
N ARG A 119 6.90 -17.82 6.71
CA ARG A 119 8.02 -16.90 7.00
C ARG A 119 9.37 -17.64 7.14
N LYS A 120 9.76 -18.38 6.10
CA LYS A 120 10.90 -19.32 6.15
C LYS A 120 12.27 -18.65 6.17
N ARG A 121 12.42 -17.48 5.57
CA ARG A 121 13.69 -16.74 5.62
C ARG A 121 13.86 -16.08 6.98
N ALA A 122 12.81 -15.50 7.53
CA ALA A 122 12.82 -15.00 8.92
C ALA A 122 13.09 -16.14 9.92
N GLU A 123 12.42 -17.30 9.75
CA GLU A 123 12.65 -18.48 10.62
C GLU A 123 14.13 -18.90 10.61
N LYS A 124 14.79 -18.84 9.45
CA LYS A 124 16.22 -19.12 9.33
C LYS A 124 17.07 -18.05 10.03
N ALA A 125 16.78 -16.77 9.81
CA ALA A 125 17.53 -15.67 10.43
C ALA A 125 17.48 -15.73 11.98
N TYR A 126 16.34 -16.10 12.56
CA TYR A 126 16.25 -16.35 14.01
C TYR A 126 17.07 -17.56 14.46
N LYS A 127 17.09 -18.65 13.68
CA LYS A 127 17.94 -19.83 14.00
C LYS A 127 19.41 -19.47 13.97
N ASP A 128 19.84 -18.70 12.98
CA ASP A 128 21.21 -18.21 12.85
C ASP A 128 21.56 -17.31 14.05
N LEU A 129 20.64 -16.45 14.51
CA LEU A 129 20.83 -15.66 15.73
C LEU A 129 20.95 -16.55 16.98
N PHE A 130 20.06 -17.53 17.17
CA PHE A 130 20.11 -18.41 18.36
C PHE A 130 21.33 -19.32 18.40
N ALA A 131 21.90 -19.69 17.24
CA ALA A 131 23.11 -20.49 17.16
C ALA A 131 24.30 -19.83 17.87
N LEU A 132 24.34 -18.49 17.97
CA LEU A 132 25.37 -17.78 18.73
C LEU A 132 25.46 -18.22 20.19
N ALA A 133 24.32 -18.52 20.84
CA ALA A 133 24.31 -18.99 22.22
C ALA A 133 24.87 -20.41 22.39
N ASP A 134 24.98 -21.18 21.32
CA ASP A 134 25.65 -22.49 21.34
C ASP A 134 27.14 -22.37 20.95
N GLU A 135 27.57 -21.23 20.41
CA GLU A 135 28.92 -20.97 19.91
C GLU A 135 29.79 -20.17 20.90
N THR A 136 29.21 -19.22 21.64
CA THR A 136 29.93 -18.44 22.67
C THR A 136 29.02 -18.04 23.83
N GLU A 137 29.60 -18.01 25.03
CA GLU A 137 28.98 -17.45 26.25
C GLU A 137 29.57 -16.06 26.58
N ASP A 138 30.54 -15.56 25.80
CA ASP A 138 31.09 -14.22 25.94
C ASP A 138 30.18 -13.20 25.25
N MET A 139 29.57 -12.33 26.05
CA MET A 139 28.68 -11.28 25.55
C MET A 139 29.37 -10.28 24.61
N GLN A 140 30.66 -10.00 24.77
CA GLN A 140 31.38 -9.07 23.89
C GLN A 140 31.61 -9.70 22.52
N GLU A 141 32.01 -10.97 22.49
CA GLU A 141 32.18 -11.73 21.26
C GLU A 141 30.84 -11.90 20.53
N ALA A 142 29.78 -12.26 21.26
CA ALA A 142 28.44 -12.38 20.71
C ALA A 142 27.96 -11.05 20.10
N GLN A 143 28.15 -9.92 20.78
CA GLN A 143 27.79 -8.60 20.25
C GLN A 143 28.57 -8.26 18.99
N LEU A 144 29.89 -8.49 18.99
CA LEU A 144 30.73 -8.22 17.84
C LEU A 144 30.27 -9.03 16.62
N ARG A 145 29.92 -10.30 16.80
CA ARG A 145 29.37 -11.13 15.70
C ARG A 145 27.98 -10.71 15.27
N ILE A 146 27.10 -10.33 16.18
CA ILE A 146 25.76 -9.80 15.85
C ILE A 146 25.88 -8.59 14.90
N GLU A 147 26.84 -7.70 15.17
CA GLU A 147 27.10 -6.51 14.36
C GLU A 147 27.81 -6.86 13.04
N GLU A 148 28.91 -7.63 13.08
CA GLU A 148 29.69 -7.99 11.88
C GLU A 148 28.86 -8.80 10.88
N GLU A 149 28.05 -9.74 11.36
CA GLU A 149 27.18 -10.56 10.52
C GLU A 149 25.80 -9.93 10.28
N ARG A 150 25.52 -8.76 10.89
CA ARG A 150 24.27 -7.99 10.80
C ARG A 150 23.02 -8.84 11.09
N LEU A 151 23.07 -9.65 12.15
CA LEU A 151 22.03 -10.68 12.40
C LEU A 151 20.67 -10.07 12.76
N LEU A 152 20.63 -8.99 13.53
CA LEU A 152 19.37 -8.32 13.87
C LEU A 152 18.71 -7.68 12.65
N TRP A 153 19.50 -7.05 11.79
CA TRP A 153 19.03 -6.50 10.51
C TRP A 153 18.46 -7.59 9.60
N LYS A 154 19.11 -8.76 9.51
CA LYS A 154 18.59 -9.90 8.74
C LYS A 154 17.20 -10.32 9.20
N LEU A 155 16.88 -10.24 10.50
CA LEU A 155 15.52 -10.53 10.98
C LEU A 155 14.48 -9.64 10.31
N VAL A 156 14.75 -8.32 10.26
CA VAL A 156 13.84 -7.32 9.67
C VAL A 156 13.73 -7.49 8.16
N LYS A 157 14.88 -7.60 7.47
CA LYS A 157 14.92 -7.76 6.01
C LYS A 157 14.20 -9.01 5.55
N GLU A 158 14.53 -10.16 6.14
CA GLU A 158 14.02 -11.45 5.69
C GLU A 158 12.53 -11.61 6.01
N ASP A 159 12.05 -11.07 7.13
CA ASP A 159 10.62 -11.06 7.46
C ASP A 159 9.83 -10.19 6.48
N SER A 160 10.31 -9.00 6.17
CA SER A 160 9.71 -8.13 5.15
C SER A 160 9.66 -8.81 3.78
N LEU A 161 10.72 -9.51 3.36
CA LEU A 161 10.73 -10.25 2.10
C LEU A 161 9.75 -11.43 2.10
N ASP A 162 9.58 -12.11 3.22
CA ASP A 162 8.57 -13.16 3.40
C ASP A 162 7.13 -12.65 3.38
N LEU A 163 6.92 -11.36 3.61
CA LEU A 163 5.60 -10.71 3.52
C LEU A 163 5.33 -10.15 2.11
N PHE A 164 6.25 -9.36 1.58
CA PHE A 164 6.02 -8.61 0.34
C PHE A 164 6.19 -9.45 -0.93
N GLN A 165 7.15 -10.38 -0.95
CA GLN A 165 7.42 -11.16 -2.16
C GLN A 165 6.25 -12.09 -2.54
N PRO A 166 5.59 -12.80 -1.60
CA PRO A 166 4.40 -13.58 -1.94
C PRO A 166 3.26 -12.75 -2.54
N ILE A 167 3.07 -11.51 -2.06
CA ILE A 167 2.06 -10.59 -2.60
C ILE A 167 2.45 -10.20 -4.02
N LEU A 168 3.69 -9.77 -4.24
CA LEU A 168 4.20 -9.40 -5.56
C LEU A 168 4.07 -10.57 -6.56
N GLU A 169 4.42 -11.78 -6.13
CA GLU A 169 4.29 -12.98 -6.94
C GLU A 169 2.83 -13.27 -7.31
N ALA A 170 1.88 -12.93 -6.45
CA ALA A 170 0.46 -13.14 -6.66
C ALA A 170 -0.25 -11.99 -7.39
N MET A 171 0.37 -10.82 -7.52
CA MET A 171 -0.14 -9.69 -8.31
C MET A 171 0.07 -9.89 -9.80
N ASP A 172 -0.79 -9.26 -10.61
CA ASP A 172 -0.51 -9.11 -12.03
C ASP A 172 0.70 -8.16 -12.22
N PRO A 173 1.79 -8.59 -12.87
CA PRO A 173 2.93 -7.73 -13.17
C PRO A 173 2.58 -6.54 -14.09
N LEU A 174 1.40 -6.56 -14.71
CA LEU A 174 0.89 -5.50 -15.59
C LEU A 174 -0.08 -4.56 -14.87
N GLN A 175 -0.35 -4.77 -13.57
CA GLN A 175 -1.07 -3.80 -12.74
C GLN A 175 -0.16 -2.65 -12.31
N ALA A 176 -0.73 -1.44 -12.24
CA ALA A 176 0.01 -0.24 -11.87
C ALA A 176 0.59 -0.33 -10.45
N GLU A 177 -0.15 -0.98 -9.55
CA GLU A 177 0.19 -1.18 -8.14
C GLU A 177 1.36 -2.15 -7.94
N SER A 178 1.66 -3.00 -8.92
CA SER A 178 2.79 -3.94 -8.83
C SER A 178 4.15 -3.23 -8.89
N ILE A 179 4.25 -2.13 -9.63
CA ILE A 179 5.51 -1.40 -9.86
C ILE A 179 6.08 -0.82 -8.54
N PRO A 180 5.31 -0.08 -7.70
CA PRO A 180 5.77 0.31 -6.38
C PRO A 180 6.22 -0.84 -5.49
N LEU A 181 5.49 -1.96 -5.51
CA LEU A 181 5.79 -3.11 -4.65
C LEU A 181 7.05 -3.83 -5.12
N GLU A 182 7.25 -3.96 -6.43
CA GLU A 182 8.47 -4.50 -7.03
C GLU A 182 9.69 -3.69 -6.58
N LYS A 183 9.62 -2.36 -6.69
CA LYS A 183 10.68 -1.47 -6.22
C LYS A 183 10.90 -1.55 -4.70
N HIS A 184 9.83 -1.73 -3.93
CA HIS A 184 9.94 -1.93 -2.48
C HIS A 184 10.70 -3.22 -2.15
N VAL A 185 10.36 -4.33 -2.81
CA VAL A 185 11.06 -5.62 -2.66
C VAL A 185 12.52 -5.52 -3.13
N GLU A 186 12.80 -4.79 -4.20
CA GLU A 186 14.16 -4.53 -4.71
C GLU A 186 15.02 -3.82 -3.66
N VAL A 187 14.52 -2.74 -3.05
CA VAL A 187 15.23 -2.05 -1.95
C VAL A 187 15.59 -3.02 -0.84
N TYR A 188 14.64 -3.82 -0.33
CA TYR A 188 14.94 -4.81 0.71
C TYR A 188 15.99 -5.85 0.28
N ARG A 189 15.99 -6.28 -0.99
CA ARG A 189 16.98 -7.25 -1.50
C ARG A 189 18.37 -6.65 -1.59
N GLU A 190 18.48 -5.43 -2.09
CA GLU A 190 19.74 -4.77 -2.41
C GLU A 190 20.39 -4.07 -1.23
N SER A 191 19.61 -3.66 -0.22
CA SER A 191 20.18 -3.09 1.00
C SER A 191 21.05 -4.13 1.70
N ASP A 192 22.17 -3.65 2.24
CA ASP A 192 23.14 -4.43 3.00
C ASP A 192 23.08 -4.12 4.51
N GLY A 193 22.39 -3.07 4.94
CA GLY A 193 22.20 -2.66 6.34
C GLY A 193 21.02 -1.70 6.56
N ASP A 194 20.82 -1.28 7.81
CA ASP A 194 19.67 -0.47 8.24
C ASP A 194 19.67 0.93 7.62
N GLU A 195 20.82 1.59 7.52
CA GLU A 195 20.92 2.94 6.95
C GLU A 195 20.64 2.92 5.44
N ALA A 196 21.21 1.93 4.73
CA ALA A 196 20.98 1.75 3.30
C ALA A 196 19.52 1.43 3.00
N LEU A 197 18.88 0.62 3.84
CA LEU A 197 17.45 0.32 3.76
C LEU A 197 16.60 1.57 4.01
N THR A 198 16.86 2.29 5.09
CA THR A 198 16.12 3.50 5.46
C THR A 198 16.21 4.54 4.34
N TYR A 199 17.41 4.82 3.87
CA TYR A 199 17.63 5.76 2.77
C TYR A 199 16.95 5.32 1.47
N GLY A 200 17.05 4.04 1.11
CA GLY A 200 16.39 3.49 -0.08
C GLY A 200 14.86 3.59 0.00
N LEU A 201 14.28 3.32 1.16
CA LEU A 201 12.84 3.45 1.40
C LEU A 201 12.37 4.91 1.38
N GLU A 202 13.15 5.85 1.92
CA GLU A 202 12.84 7.28 1.87
C GLU A 202 12.84 7.80 0.42
N ILE A 203 13.84 7.43 -0.38
CA ILE A 203 13.87 7.76 -1.81
C ILE A 203 12.64 7.18 -2.51
N LEU A 204 12.34 5.90 -2.26
CA LEU A 204 11.23 5.22 -2.89
C LEU A 204 9.91 5.90 -2.52
N GLU A 205 9.70 6.28 -1.26
CA GLU A 205 8.47 6.95 -0.84
C GLU A 205 8.28 8.29 -1.54
N GLY A 206 9.36 9.05 -1.76
CA GLY A 206 9.35 10.27 -2.56
C GLY A 206 8.99 10.04 -4.04
N GLN A 207 9.34 8.89 -4.60
CA GLN A 207 9.13 8.56 -6.02
C GLN A 207 7.83 7.78 -6.28
N LYS A 208 7.31 7.07 -5.28
CA LYS A 208 6.21 6.11 -5.39
C LYS A 208 4.94 6.72 -5.97
N THR A 209 4.57 7.91 -5.51
CA THR A 209 3.36 8.61 -5.99
C THR A 209 3.47 8.92 -7.48
N ALA A 210 4.64 9.33 -7.96
CA ALA A 210 4.86 9.62 -9.37
C ALA A 210 4.85 8.35 -10.23
N LEU A 211 5.49 7.27 -9.76
CA LEU A 211 5.48 5.96 -10.42
C LEU A 211 4.06 5.42 -10.57
N LEU A 212 3.31 5.40 -9.47
CA LEU A 212 1.92 4.95 -9.46
C LEU A 212 1.05 5.84 -10.34
N GLY A 213 1.19 7.17 -10.23
CA GLY A 213 0.44 8.14 -11.02
C GLY A 213 0.65 7.96 -12.53
N ARG A 214 1.90 7.74 -12.95
CA ARG A 214 2.22 7.48 -14.37
C ARG A 214 1.61 6.17 -14.85
N ALA A 215 1.75 5.09 -14.07
CA ALA A 215 1.23 3.78 -14.43
C ALA A 215 -0.31 3.78 -14.51
N LEU A 216 -1.00 4.36 -13.52
CA LEU A 216 -2.45 4.50 -13.52
C LEU A 216 -2.94 5.37 -14.67
N SER A 217 -2.27 6.49 -14.96
CA SER A 217 -2.67 7.38 -16.07
C SER A 217 -2.62 6.65 -17.41
N ARG A 218 -1.59 5.82 -17.62
CA ARG A 218 -1.43 4.99 -18.82
C ARG A 218 -2.57 3.97 -18.96
N VAL A 219 -2.91 3.27 -17.88
CA VAL A 219 -4.04 2.33 -17.85
C VAL A 219 -5.37 3.06 -18.10
N HIS A 220 -5.62 4.17 -17.41
CA HIS A 220 -6.85 4.95 -17.55
C HIS A 220 -7.07 5.47 -18.96
N LEU A 221 -6.03 6.03 -19.58
CA LEU A 221 -6.14 6.53 -20.95
C LEU A 221 -6.36 5.39 -21.96
N THR A 222 -5.76 4.23 -21.74
CA THR A 222 -5.97 3.03 -22.57
C THR A 222 -7.42 2.52 -22.46
N VAL A 223 -7.95 2.39 -21.25
CA VAL A 223 -9.34 1.98 -21.00
C VAL A 223 -10.34 3.02 -21.54
N LEU A 224 -10.05 4.31 -21.36
CA LEU A 224 -10.86 5.40 -21.89
C LEU A 224 -10.92 5.33 -23.41
N LEU A 225 -9.78 5.15 -24.09
CA LEU A 225 -9.72 4.98 -25.53
C LEU A 225 -10.59 3.81 -25.99
N ALA A 226 -10.44 2.64 -25.37
CA ALA A 226 -11.28 1.48 -25.68
C ALA A 226 -12.78 1.79 -25.56
N GLY A 227 -13.18 2.46 -24.47
CA GLY A 227 -14.56 2.92 -24.26
C GLY A 227 -15.05 3.87 -25.36
N LEU A 228 -14.23 4.85 -25.73
CA LEU A 228 -14.54 5.82 -26.79
C LEU A 228 -14.69 5.15 -28.16
N LEU A 229 -13.82 4.19 -28.50
CA LEU A 229 -13.88 3.43 -29.75
C LEU A 229 -15.16 2.57 -29.82
N MET A 230 -15.49 1.88 -28.73
CA MET A 230 -16.71 1.07 -28.64
C MET A 230 -17.98 1.91 -28.78
N ASP A 231 -18.07 3.00 -28.02
CA ASP A 231 -19.22 3.90 -28.07
C ASP A 231 -19.32 4.60 -29.44
N TYR A 232 -18.19 4.94 -30.06
CA TYR A 232 -18.15 5.51 -31.42
C TYR A 232 -18.74 4.54 -32.45
N GLY A 233 -18.26 3.29 -32.48
CA GLY A 233 -18.75 2.26 -33.40
C GLY A 233 -20.25 1.99 -33.22
N ALA A 234 -20.73 1.90 -31.98
CA ALA A 234 -22.15 1.69 -31.69
C ALA A 234 -23.04 2.85 -32.16
N ASN A 235 -22.60 4.09 -31.94
CA ASN A 235 -23.34 5.29 -32.38
C ASN A 235 -23.30 5.47 -33.89
N LYS A 236 -22.18 5.16 -34.55
CA LYS A 236 -22.08 5.14 -36.01
C LYS A 236 -23.10 4.17 -36.61
N LEU A 237 -23.12 2.92 -36.13
CA LEU A 237 -24.07 1.90 -36.61
C LEU A 237 -25.52 2.34 -36.43
N THR A 238 -25.85 2.90 -35.26
CA THR A 238 -27.20 3.40 -34.96
C THR A 238 -27.59 4.56 -35.88
N ALA A 239 -26.66 5.48 -36.15
CA ALA A 239 -26.88 6.59 -37.07
C ALA A 239 -27.08 6.10 -38.52
N GLN A 240 -26.30 5.10 -38.97
CA GLN A 240 -26.45 4.47 -40.28
C GLN A 240 -27.81 3.78 -40.44
N GLN A 241 -28.20 2.94 -39.47
CA GLN A 241 -29.47 2.20 -39.50
C GLN A 241 -30.70 3.11 -39.48
N SER A 242 -30.62 4.25 -38.79
CA SER A 242 -31.71 5.23 -38.71
C SER A 242 -31.70 6.27 -39.84
N GLY A 243 -30.69 6.24 -40.73
CA GLY A 243 -30.45 7.29 -41.72
C GLY A 243 -30.24 8.68 -41.10
N GLY A 244 -29.83 8.75 -39.82
CA GLY A 244 -29.72 9.99 -39.06
C GLY A 244 -31.07 10.65 -38.72
N GLN A 245 -32.19 9.96 -38.92
CA GLN A 245 -33.53 10.51 -38.71
C GLN A 245 -34.13 10.08 -37.37
N GLY A 246 -35.16 10.82 -36.93
CA GLY A 246 -35.81 10.61 -35.64
C GLY A 246 -34.91 11.03 -34.45
N SER A 247 -35.51 11.04 -33.25
CA SER A 247 -34.81 11.44 -32.03
C SER A 247 -33.60 10.56 -31.72
N THR A 248 -33.72 9.25 -31.95
CA THR A 248 -32.65 8.26 -31.75
C THR A 248 -31.49 8.47 -32.73
N GLY A 249 -31.78 8.60 -34.03
CA GLY A 249 -30.75 8.76 -35.07
C GLY A 249 -29.99 10.08 -34.95
N GLN A 250 -30.70 11.18 -34.68
CA GLN A 250 -30.07 12.48 -34.44
C GLN A 250 -29.19 12.50 -33.20
N LYS A 251 -29.61 11.81 -32.12
CA LYS A 251 -28.81 11.68 -30.90
C LYS A 251 -27.55 10.87 -31.16
N ALA A 252 -27.67 9.73 -31.85
CA ALA A 252 -26.54 8.88 -32.20
C ALA A 252 -25.52 9.61 -33.07
N LEU A 253 -25.99 10.37 -34.08
CA LEU A 253 -25.12 11.18 -34.92
C LEU A 253 -24.32 12.24 -34.13
N LYS A 254 -24.99 12.99 -33.25
CA LYS A 254 -24.32 13.98 -32.39
C LYS A 254 -23.29 13.31 -31.47
N GLN A 255 -23.62 12.16 -30.90
CA GLN A 255 -22.72 11.40 -30.04
C GLN A 255 -21.51 10.86 -30.82
N MET A 256 -21.72 10.30 -32.00
CA MET A 256 -20.64 9.84 -32.89
C MET A 256 -19.62 10.95 -33.16
N ILE A 257 -20.08 12.16 -33.50
CA ILE A 257 -19.19 13.31 -33.76
C ILE A 257 -18.38 13.67 -32.52
N ALA A 258 -19.03 13.78 -31.36
CA ALA A 258 -18.37 14.11 -30.10
C ALA A 258 -17.34 13.04 -29.68
N LEU A 259 -17.69 11.76 -29.84
CA LEU A 259 -16.83 10.63 -29.52
C LEU A 259 -15.61 10.56 -30.44
N ARG A 260 -15.76 10.86 -31.74
CA ARG A 260 -14.61 10.96 -32.66
C ARG A 260 -13.60 12.01 -32.20
N GLN A 261 -14.08 13.19 -31.79
CA GLN A 261 -13.21 14.26 -31.29
C GLN A 261 -12.54 13.87 -29.96
N ALA A 262 -13.29 13.27 -29.04
CA ALA A 262 -12.75 12.79 -27.77
C ALA A 262 -11.69 11.69 -27.97
N ALA A 263 -11.92 10.75 -28.90
CA ALA A 263 -10.98 9.69 -29.22
C ALA A 263 -9.68 10.24 -29.83
N ARG A 264 -9.77 11.22 -30.74
CA ARG A 264 -8.58 11.94 -31.27
C ARG A 264 -7.77 12.57 -30.15
N HIS A 265 -8.43 13.31 -29.27
CA HIS A 265 -7.76 13.97 -28.16
C HIS A 265 -7.12 12.95 -27.21
N CYS A 266 -7.79 11.82 -26.94
CA CYS A 266 -7.23 10.75 -26.13
C CYS A 266 -5.98 10.12 -26.77
N LEU A 267 -6.00 9.86 -28.08
CA LEU A 267 -4.83 9.39 -28.84
C LEU A 267 -3.69 10.41 -28.80
N ASP A 268 -3.98 11.70 -28.92
CA ASP A 268 -2.97 12.76 -28.83
C ASP A 268 -2.35 12.85 -27.43
N LEU A 269 -3.15 12.70 -26.37
CA LEU A 269 -2.65 12.65 -24.99
C LEU A 269 -1.74 11.44 -24.77
N ILE A 270 -2.15 10.24 -25.24
CA ILE A 270 -1.33 9.03 -25.14
C ILE A 270 0.02 9.23 -25.84
N ARG A 271 0.00 9.79 -27.05
CA ARG A 271 1.22 10.08 -27.81
C ARG A 271 2.09 11.12 -27.10
N ARG A 272 1.51 12.20 -26.60
CA ARG A 272 2.26 13.28 -25.95
C ARG A 272 2.88 12.85 -24.62
N ASP A 273 2.11 12.15 -23.80
CA ASP A 273 2.49 11.88 -22.40
C ASP A 273 3.28 10.56 -22.25
N PHE A 274 3.14 9.64 -23.21
CA PHE A 274 3.80 8.33 -23.16
C PHE A 274 4.66 8.00 -24.39
N ASP A 275 4.67 8.84 -25.42
CA ASP A 275 5.35 8.58 -26.70
C ASP A 275 4.91 7.27 -27.36
N MET A 276 3.61 6.96 -27.25
CA MET A 276 3.02 5.73 -27.78
C MET A 276 2.01 6.02 -28.89
N THR A 277 2.06 5.22 -29.95
CA THR A 277 0.99 5.12 -30.94
C THR A 277 -0.03 4.04 -30.56
N PHE A 278 -1.17 3.99 -31.26
CA PHE A 278 -2.13 2.91 -31.05
C PHE A 278 -1.53 1.53 -31.31
N ALA A 279 -0.66 1.40 -32.32
CA ALA A 279 0.05 0.16 -32.61
C ALA A 279 0.97 -0.26 -31.45
N ASP A 280 1.57 0.69 -30.74
CA ASP A 280 2.41 0.40 -29.57
C ASP A 280 1.58 -0.10 -28.39
N LEU A 281 0.36 0.42 -28.19
CA LEU A 281 -0.57 -0.07 -27.17
C LEU A 281 -0.96 -1.54 -27.40
N ILE A 282 -1.12 -1.96 -28.66
CA ILE A 282 -1.43 -3.36 -29.00
C ILE A 282 -0.21 -4.25 -28.81
N ARG A 283 0.99 -3.76 -29.12
CA ARG A 283 2.25 -4.51 -28.98
C ARG A 283 2.65 -4.72 -27.52
N GLU A 284 2.28 -3.81 -26.62
CA GLU A 284 2.53 -3.97 -25.19
C GLU A 284 1.45 -4.88 -24.57
N PRO A 285 1.79 -6.12 -24.13
CA PRO A 285 0.78 -7.10 -23.69
C PRO A 285 -0.13 -6.59 -22.56
N GLY A 286 0.42 -5.80 -21.63
CA GLY A 286 -0.34 -5.21 -20.53
C GLY A 286 -1.40 -4.24 -21.02
N LEU A 287 -1.03 -3.31 -21.90
CA LEU A 287 -1.96 -2.32 -22.42
C LEU A 287 -2.96 -2.91 -23.41
N MET A 288 -2.57 -3.92 -24.18
CA MET A 288 -3.49 -4.68 -25.03
C MET A 288 -4.61 -5.32 -24.20
N ILE A 289 -4.28 -5.91 -23.04
CA ILE A 289 -5.30 -6.46 -22.12
C ILE A 289 -6.26 -5.36 -21.67
N TRP A 290 -5.74 -4.18 -21.32
CA TRP A 290 -6.55 -3.01 -20.93
C TRP A 290 -7.43 -2.45 -22.07
N LEU A 291 -6.98 -2.53 -23.32
CA LEU A 291 -7.80 -2.22 -24.50
C LEU A 291 -9.00 -3.18 -24.61
N LEU A 292 -8.83 -4.44 -24.21
CA LEU A 292 -9.89 -5.44 -24.18
C LEU A 292 -10.73 -5.40 -22.90
N VAL A 293 -10.61 -4.33 -22.10
CA VAL A 293 -11.48 -3.99 -20.97
C VAL A 293 -11.60 -5.15 -19.98
N PRO A 294 -10.51 -5.46 -19.27
CA PRO A 294 -10.43 -6.64 -18.44
C PRO A 294 -11.31 -6.52 -17.20
N GLN A 295 -11.74 -7.67 -16.70
CA GLN A 295 -12.34 -7.84 -15.38
C GLN A 295 -11.52 -8.86 -14.60
N ASN A 296 -11.14 -8.52 -13.38
CA ASN A 296 -10.36 -9.41 -12.53
C ASN A 296 -11.21 -10.63 -12.12
N THR A 297 -10.64 -11.82 -12.21
CA THR A 297 -11.25 -13.07 -11.70
C THR A 297 -10.76 -13.44 -10.31
N ASP A 298 -9.75 -12.74 -9.82
CA ASP A 298 -9.22 -12.85 -8.47
C ASP A 298 -8.90 -11.45 -7.91
N GLU A 299 -8.61 -11.38 -6.62
CA GLU A 299 -8.41 -10.14 -5.89
C GLU A 299 -7.19 -9.32 -6.33
N LEU A 300 -6.10 -9.99 -6.69
CA LEU A 300 -4.85 -9.33 -7.11
C LEU A 300 -4.76 -9.18 -8.63
N GLY A 301 -5.87 -9.47 -9.33
CA GLY A 301 -6.02 -9.39 -10.76
C GLY A 301 -5.06 -10.24 -11.57
N ARG A 302 -4.40 -11.25 -11.01
CA ARG A 302 -3.45 -12.09 -11.75
C ARG A 302 -4.12 -12.77 -12.93
N HIS A 303 -5.35 -13.20 -12.73
CA HIS A 303 -6.22 -13.71 -13.78
C HIS A 303 -7.31 -12.70 -14.12
N LYS A 304 -7.55 -12.53 -15.42
CA LYS A 304 -8.51 -11.58 -15.98
C LYS A 304 -9.32 -12.26 -17.07
N VAL A 305 -10.59 -11.90 -17.17
CA VAL A 305 -11.40 -12.11 -18.35
C VAL A 305 -11.45 -10.82 -19.15
N THR A 306 -11.30 -10.92 -20.47
CA THR A 306 -11.31 -9.77 -21.38
C THR A 306 -12.34 -9.99 -22.48
N LEU A 307 -12.64 -8.91 -23.20
CA LEU A 307 -13.35 -9.00 -24.47
C LEU A 307 -12.55 -9.83 -25.49
N HIS A 308 -13.24 -10.39 -26.49
CA HIS A 308 -12.59 -11.28 -27.48
C HIS A 308 -11.46 -10.57 -28.25
N PRO A 309 -10.32 -11.23 -28.52
CA PRO A 309 -9.18 -10.62 -29.21
C PRO A 309 -9.48 -10.06 -30.61
N GLN A 310 -10.50 -10.58 -31.30
CA GLN A 310 -10.92 -10.02 -32.60
C GLN A 310 -11.40 -8.57 -32.53
N ASN A 311 -11.75 -8.09 -31.33
CA ASN A 311 -12.08 -6.68 -31.12
C ASN A 311 -10.87 -5.75 -31.37
N ILE A 312 -9.62 -6.24 -31.31
CA ILE A 312 -8.44 -5.43 -31.64
C ILE A 312 -8.47 -4.99 -33.10
N GLN A 313 -8.76 -5.89 -34.03
CA GLN A 313 -8.85 -5.56 -35.46
C GLN A 313 -9.91 -4.48 -35.71
N ALA A 314 -11.07 -4.63 -35.07
CA ALA A 314 -12.13 -3.63 -35.16
C ALA A 314 -11.69 -2.28 -34.57
N MET A 315 -10.95 -2.26 -33.46
CA MET A 315 -10.41 -1.04 -32.89
C MET A 315 -9.38 -0.36 -33.82
N GLU A 316 -8.51 -1.13 -34.49
CA GLU A 316 -7.57 -0.61 -35.48
C GLU A 316 -8.29 0.10 -36.63
N ASP A 317 -9.33 -0.53 -37.19
CA ASP A 317 -10.13 0.05 -38.27
C ASP A 317 -10.81 1.36 -37.84
N LEU A 318 -11.37 1.37 -36.62
CA LEU A 318 -11.99 2.57 -36.06
C LEU A 318 -10.96 3.68 -35.78
N VAL A 319 -9.75 3.35 -35.34
CA VAL A 319 -8.69 4.34 -35.13
C VAL A 319 -8.28 4.99 -36.45
N LEU A 320 -8.08 4.20 -37.51
CA LEU A 320 -7.79 4.73 -38.85
C LEU A 320 -8.91 5.65 -39.34
N GLU A 321 -10.17 5.26 -39.13
CA GLU A 321 -11.33 6.07 -39.48
C GLU A 321 -11.37 7.38 -38.69
N ILE A 322 -11.19 7.31 -37.38
CA ILE A 322 -11.22 8.46 -36.48
C ILE A 322 -10.11 9.43 -36.86
N GLN A 323 -8.91 8.96 -37.19
CA GLN A 323 -7.77 9.80 -37.57
C GLN A 323 -7.87 10.37 -39.00
N SER A 324 -8.68 9.76 -39.89
CA SER A 324 -8.84 10.26 -41.27
C SER A 324 -9.45 11.66 -41.35
N ASP A 325 -9.20 12.40 -42.43
CA ASP A 325 -9.83 13.71 -42.70
C ASP A 325 -11.22 13.62 -43.32
N LEU A 326 -11.81 12.42 -43.37
CA LEU A 326 -13.12 12.20 -43.98
C LEU A 326 -14.23 12.97 -43.26
N SER A 327 -15.18 13.49 -44.04
CA SER A 327 -16.36 14.16 -43.51
C SER A 327 -17.27 13.17 -42.78
N THR A 328 -18.10 13.65 -41.87
CA THR A 328 -19.08 12.78 -41.18
C THR A 328 -20.00 12.06 -42.16
N LEU A 329 -20.34 12.69 -43.30
CA LEU A 329 -21.17 12.09 -44.32
C LEU A 329 -20.46 10.91 -44.99
N ASP A 330 -19.20 11.10 -45.39
CA ASP A 330 -18.40 10.03 -46.02
C ASP A 330 -18.21 8.84 -45.07
N LEU A 331 -18.02 9.12 -43.78
CA LEU A 331 -17.89 8.09 -42.75
C LEU A 331 -19.15 7.25 -42.57
N LEU A 332 -20.33 7.89 -42.60
CA LEU A 332 -21.61 7.18 -42.53
C LEU A 332 -21.89 6.34 -43.78
N GLN A 333 -21.29 6.67 -44.92
CA GLN A 333 -21.43 5.91 -46.16
C GLN A 333 -20.46 4.73 -46.25
N ARG A 334 -19.41 4.67 -45.41
CA ARG A 334 -18.54 3.50 -45.35
C ARG A 334 -19.28 2.34 -44.68
N GLU A 335 -19.48 1.28 -45.44
CA GLU A 335 -19.70 -0.06 -44.88
C GLU A 335 -18.39 -0.48 -44.22
N ASN A 336 -18.36 -0.45 -42.89
CA ASN A 336 -17.34 -1.21 -42.17
C ASN A 336 -17.83 -2.65 -42.13
N ASP A 337 -16.90 -3.62 -42.15
CA ASP A 337 -17.24 -4.97 -41.72
C ASP A 337 -17.98 -4.86 -40.38
N PRO A 338 -19.06 -5.63 -40.17
CA PRO A 338 -19.84 -5.51 -38.95
C PRO A 338 -18.89 -5.63 -37.78
N VAL A 339 -18.71 -4.52 -37.06
CA VAL A 339 -17.92 -4.49 -35.83
C VAL A 339 -18.75 -5.28 -34.82
N ILE A 340 -18.57 -6.59 -34.84
CA ILE A 340 -19.12 -7.49 -33.84
C ILE A 340 -18.26 -7.25 -32.62
N TRP A 341 -18.70 -6.33 -31.76
CA TRP A 341 -18.21 -6.28 -30.40
C TRP A 341 -18.60 -7.60 -29.75
N TYR A 342 -17.64 -8.52 -29.69
CA TYR A 342 -17.83 -9.81 -29.04
C TYR A 342 -17.91 -9.58 -27.54
N ALA A 343 -19.12 -9.28 -27.08
CA ALA A 343 -19.46 -9.15 -25.69
C ALA A 343 -19.77 -10.54 -25.14
N LEU A 344 -19.06 -10.93 -24.09
CA LEU A 344 -19.34 -12.15 -23.34
C LEU A 344 -20.56 -11.90 -22.42
N ILE A 345 -21.76 -11.92 -23.00
CA ILE A 345 -23.02 -11.67 -22.28
C ILE A 345 -23.88 -12.93 -22.20
N GLY A 346 -24.81 -12.95 -21.23
CA GLY A 346 -25.76 -14.04 -21.05
C GLY A 346 -25.14 -15.34 -20.55
N ALA A 347 -25.76 -16.47 -20.87
CA ALA A 347 -25.35 -17.78 -20.36
C ALA A 347 -23.94 -18.18 -20.79
N GLN A 348 -23.53 -17.85 -22.02
CA GLN A 348 -22.19 -18.12 -22.53
C GLN A 348 -21.12 -17.28 -21.81
N GLY A 349 -21.40 -15.99 -21.56
CA GLY A 349 -20.52 -15.13 -20.77
C GLY A 349 -20.32 -15.63 -19.34
N ARG A 350 -21.41 -16.06 -18.67
CA ARG A 350 -21.32 -16.65 -17.32
C ARG A 350 -20.52 -17.94 -17.31
N ALA A 351 -20.76 -18.86 -18.24
CA ALA A 351 -20.00 -20.11 -18.31
C ALA A 351 -18.51 -19.88 -18.57
N TYR A 352 -18.16 -18.88 -19.38
CA TYR A 352 -16.78 -18.47 -19.59
C TYR A 352 -16.16 -17.88 -18.31
N GLN A 353 -16.89 -17.01 -17.61
CA GLN A 353 -16.44 -16.41 -16.35
C GLN A 353 -16.24 -17.48 -15.26
N GLU A 354 -17.18 -18.39 -15.06
CA GLU A 354 -17.07 -19.49 -14.09
C GLU A 354 -15.85 -20.39 -14.37
N LYS A 355 -15.60 -20.68 -15.65
CA LYS A 355 -14.42 -21.43 -16.07
C LYS A 355 -13.12 -20.67 -15.75
N ALA A 356 -13.10 -19.37 -15.99
CA ALA A 356 -11.94 -18.53 -15.71
C ALA A 356 -11.69 -18.39 -14.20
N GLU A 357 -12.73 -18.22 -13.39
CA GLU A 357 -12.66 -18.20 -11.92
C GLU A 357 -12.15 -19.53 -11.37
N SER A 358 -12.64 -20.67 -11.89
CA SER A 358 -12.13 -21.99 -11.49
C SER A 358 -10.65 -22.18 -11.86
N LEU A 359 -10.23 -21.73 -13.04
CA LEU A 359 -8.83 -21.75 -13.45
C LEU A 359 -7.97 -20.89 -12.51
N ALA A 360 -8.43 -19.67 -12.19
CA ALA A 360 -7.75 -18.76 -11.28
C ALA A 360 -7.62 -19.38 -9.88
N GLN A 361 -8.69 -19.99 -9.34
CA GLN A 361 -8.62 -20.69 -8.06
C GLN A 361 -7.58 -21.80 -8.06
N ASN A 362 -7.53 -22.61 -9.13
CA ASN A 362 -6.61 -23.74 -9.24
C ASN A 362 -5.15 -23.28 -9.42
N SER A 363 -4.88 -22.27 -10.24
CA SER A 363 -3.53 -21.72 -10.44
C SER A 363 -3.01 -20.99 -9.21
N ASN A 364 -3.90 -20.29 -8.50
CA ASN A 364 -3.56 -19.51 -7.33
C ASN A 364 -3.39 -20.36 -6.06
N ALA A 365 -3.98 -21.57 -6.00
CA ALA A 365 -3.96 -22.45 -4.83
C ALA A 365 -2.55 -22.85 -4.36
N SER A 366 -1.55 -22.86 -5.25
CA SER A 366 -0.17 -23.17 -4.88
C SER A 366 0.62 -21.97 -4.34
N LEU A 367 0.15 -20.74 -4.56
CA LEU A 367 0.87 -19.54 -4.20
C LEU A 367 0.79 -19.27 -2.69
N THR A 368 1.92 -18.85 -2.11
CA THR A 368 2.02 -18.57 -0.67
C THR A 368 0.99 -17.54 -0.22
N TYR A 369 0.76 -16.47 -1.00
CA TYR A 369 -0.26 -15.47 -0.69
C TYR A 369 -1.65 -16.10 -0.46
N TYR A 370 -2.15 -16.88 -1.41
CA TYR A 370 -3.49 -17.47 -1.31
C TYR A 370 -3.60 -18.58 -0.27
N ARG A 371 -2.51 -19.33 -0.02
CA ARG A 371 -2.48 -20.35 1.04
C ARG A 371 -2.56 -19.76 2.44
N TYR A 372 -1.96 -18.59 2.65
CA TYR A 372 -1.82 -17.95 3.96
C TYR A 372 -2.56 -16.61 4.05
N LYS A 373 -3.50 -16.35 3.13
CA LYS A 373 -4.18 -15.05 2.99
C LYS A 373 -4.73 -14.53 4.31
N ALA A 374 -5.52 -15.33 5.03
CA ALA A 374 -6.10 -14.92 6.31
C ALA A 374 -5.03 -14.52 7.35
N SER A 375 -3.90 -15.22 7.37
CA SER A 375 -2.77 -14.92 8.26
C SER A 375 -1.98 -13.69 7.80
N LEU A 376 -1.84 -13.47 6.49
CA LEU A 376 -1.20 -12.30 5.89
C LEU A 376 -2.05 -11.03 6.09
N ASP A 377 -3.36 -11.11 5.89
CA ASP A 377 -4.30 -10.00 6.10
C ASP A 377 -4.31 -9.58 7.58
N GLN A 378 -4.27 -10.56 8.50
CA GLN A 378 -4.19 -10.29 9.94
C GLN A 378 -2.86 -9.66 10.35
N ALA A 379 -1.74 -10.14 9.79
CA ALA A 379 -0.42 -9.57 10.05
C ALA A 379 -0.26 -8.16 9.45
N GLY A 380 -0.75 -7.95 8.22
CA GLY A 380 -0.72 -6.65 7.54
C GLY A 380 -1.64 -5.60 8.18
N ALA A 381 -2.77 -6.02 8.76
CA ALA A 381 -3.69 -5.14 9.48
C ALA A 381 -3.05 -4.47 10.73
N ALA A 382 -2.00 -5.05 11.30
CA ALA A 382 -1.24 -4.44 12.40
C ALA A 382 -0.42 -3.22 11.96
N HIS A 383 -0.10 -3.12 10.66
CA HIS A 383 0.73 -2.07 10.06
C HIS A 383 -0.04 -1.04 9.24
N LEU A 384 -1.34 -1.26 8.99
CA LEU A 384 -2.19 -0.30 8.30
C LEU A 384 -2.85 0.67 9.29
N PRO A 385 -2.87 2.00 9.01
CA PRO A 385 -3.61 2.94 9.84
C PRO A 385 -5.09 2.53 9.88
N LYS A 386 -5.63 2.31 11.09
CA LYS A 386 -7.03 1.93 11.29
C LYS A 386 -7.93 2.99 10.67
N LYS A 387 -8.45 2.73 9.47
CA LYS A 387 -9.54 3.53 8.92
C LYS A 387 -10.78 3.24 9.76
N GLU A 388 -11.30 4.26 10.44
CA GLU A 388 -12.67 4.25 10.92
C GLU A 388 -13.60 4.10 9.72
N ILE A 389 -14.07 2.87 9.48
CA ILE A 389 -15.10 2.61 8.49
C ILE A 389 -16.42 3.09 9.10
N LYS A 390 -16.84 4.31 8.76
CA LYS A 390 -18.26 4.67 8.89
C LYS A 390 -19.04 3.78 7.92
N PRO A 391 -20.03 2.99 8.39
CA PRO A 391 -20.79 2.12 7.53
C PRO A 391 -21.58 2.96 6.53
N GLN A 392 -21.20 2.93 5.26
CA GLN A 392 -22.05 3.43 4.19
C GLN A 392 -23.16 2.42 3.94
N ALA A 393 -24.40 2.92 4.01
CA ALA A 393 -25.61 2.15 3.77
C ALA A 393 -25.58 1.48 2.39
N SER A 394 -26.00 0.22 2.36
CA SER A 394 -26.17 -0.60 1.15
C SER A 394 -27.05 0.11 0.11
N PRO A 395 -26.67 0.15 -1.18
CA PRO A 395 -27.63 0.46 -2.23
C PRO A 395 -28.42 -0.80 -2.57
N THR A 396 -29.74 -0.67 -2.43
CA THR A 396 -30.76 -1.60 -2.90
C THR A 396 -30.60 -1.93 -4.38
N ALA A 397 -30.79 -3.22 -4.69
CA ALA A 397 -30.86 -3.74 -6.03
C ALA A 397 -31.96 -3.06 -6.85
N SER A 398 -31.61 -2.50 -8.02
CA SER A 398 -32.53 -2.42 -9.14
C SER A 398 -31.78 -2.73 -10.45
N SER A 399 -32.35 -3.71 -11.14
CA SER A 399 -31.97 -4.24 -12.44
C SER A 399 -32.03 -3.17 -13.53
N ILE A 400 -30.91 -2.93 -14.23
CA ILE A 400 -30.92 -2.36 -15.58
C ILE A 400 -29.88 -3.14 -16.41
N GLU A 401 -30.39 -3.94 -17.35
CA GLU A 401 -29.63 -4.46 -18.48
C GLU A 401 -29.02 -3.28 -19.23
N ASN A 402 -27.72 -3.04 -19.05
CA ASN A 402 -27.01 -2.00 -19.77
C ASN A 402 -25.92 -2.66 -20.63
N LYS A 403 -26.01 -2.40 -21.94
CA LYS A 403 -24.87 -2.50 -22.85
C LYS A 403 -23.67 -1.77 -22.24
N PRO A 404 -22.44 -2.28 -22.42
CA PRO A 404 -21.26 -1.61 -21.89
C PRO A 404 -21.17 -0.22 -22.51
N SER A 405 -21.28 0.80 -21.67
CA SER A 405 -20.94 2.18 -22.00
C SER A 405 -19.64 2.53 -21.28
N ALA A 406 -18.87 3.50 -21.78
CA ALA A 406 -17.63 3.94 -21.12
C ALA A 406 -17.80 4.26 -19.61
N ARG A 407 -19.01 4.69 -19.21
CA ARG A 407 -19.36 4.98 -17.81
C ARG A 407 -19.63 3.74 -16.94
N GLY A 408 -20.06 2.63 -17.54
CA GLY A 408 -20.26 1.35 -16.87
C GLY A 408 -18.96 0.55 -16.73
N LEU A 409 -18.07 0.67 -17.73
CA LEU A 409 -16.78 -0.03 -17.75
C LEU A 409 -15.82 0.48 -16.67
N LEU A 410 -15.75 1.81 -16.46
CA LEU A 410 -14.92 2.40 -15.40
C LEU A 410 -15.39 2.04 -13.99
N LYS A 411 -16.69 1.79 -13.76
CA LYS A 411 -17.20 1.36 -12.44
C LYS A 411 -16.90 -0.10 -12.13
N GLY A 412 -16.84 -0.98 -13.15
CA GLY A 412 -16.53 -2.40 -12.95
C GLY A 412 -15.04 -2.69 -12.77
N ILE A 413 -14.16 -1.84 -13.34
CA ILE A 413 -12.70 -2.00 -13.26
C ILE A 413 -12.13 -1.56 -11.89
N PHE A 414 -12.71 -0.52 -11.27
CA PHE A 414 -12.20 0.08 -10.03
C PHE A 414 -13.14 -0.09 -8.83
N GLY A 415 -14.19 -0.88 -8.97
CA GLY A 415 -15.26 -1.02 -7.99
C GLY A 415 -15.41 -2.43 -7.46
N ARG A 416 -14.40 -2.93 -6.75
CA ARG A 416 -14.53 -3.86 -5.63
C ARG A 416 -13.39 -3.65 -4.65
#